data_AF-A0A8H2XPA3-F1
#
_entry.id   AF-A0A8H2XPA3-F1
#
_cell.length_a   1.000
_cell.length_b   1.000
_cell.length_c   1.000
_cell.angle_alpha   90.00
_cell.angle_beta   90.00
_cell.angle_gamma   90.00
#
_symmetry.space_group_name_H-M   'P 1'
#
loop_
_entity.id
_entity.type
_entity.pdbx_description
1 polymer ?
#
loop_
_entity_poly.entity_id
_entity_poly.type
_entity_poly.pdbx_seq_one_letter_code
_entity_poly.pdbx_strand_id
1 'polypeptide(L)'
;MVLNSLRLGGYNSPNAARAWSYLTSIITGQPLSVDDDIPDHGVFLQYAPSFVLDVPAGNMPDENTEKGLGEIEDTYNILIERIRLAQGA
;
A
#
# COMPACT_ATOMS: atom_id res chain seq x y z
N MET A 1 -6.08 -8.19 24.35
CA MET A 1 -4.81 -7.52 24.03
C MET A 1 -4.25 -8.30 22.86
N VAL A 2 -4.39 -7.91 21.59
CA VAL A 2 -4.00 -6.68 20.86
C VAL A 2 -4.92 -6.62 19.63
N LEU A 3 -5.71 -5.56 19.42
CA LEU A 3 -6.39 -5.31 18.13
C LEU A 3 -6.97 -3.87 18.02
N ASN A 4 -6.41 -2.89 18.75
CA ASN A 4 -6.90 -1.51 18.70
C ASN A 4 -5.98 -0.54 17.91
N SER A 5 -4.92 -1.02 17.27
CA SER A 5 -3.89 -0.17 16.64
C SER A 5 -3.74 -0.34 15.12
N LEU A 6 -4.54 -1.18 14.47
CA LEU A 6 -4.48 -1.40 13.01
C LEU A 6 -5.72 -0.89 12.27
N ARG A 7 -6.39 0.16 12.78
CA ARG A 7 -7.33 0.91 11.94
C ARG A 7 -6.51 1.71 10.94
N LEU A 8 -6.17 1.06 9.84
CA LEU A 8 -5.52 1.69 8.69
C LEU A 8 -6.52 2.64 8.01
N GLY A 9 -6.02 3.76 7.50
CA GLY A 9 -6.81 4.67 6.66
C GLY A 9 -7.31 3.98 5.38
N GLY A 10 -8.08 4.70 4.57
CA GLY A 10 -8.72 4.13 3.38
C GLY A 10 -10.11 4.69 3.20
N TYR A 11 -10.18 5.99 2.88
CA TYR A 11 -11.46 6.71 2.77
C TYR A 11 -12.27 6.33 1.53
N ASN A 12 -11.68 5.53 0.64
CA ASN A 12 -12.37 4.83 -0.43
C ASN A 12 -12.44 3.34 -0.07
N SER A 13 -13.60 2.90 0.45
CA SER A 13 -13.79 1.54 0.97
C SER A 13 -13.55 0.44 -0.09
N PRO A 14 -14.00 0.58 -1.36
CA PRO A 14 -13.67 -0.37 -2.43
C PRO A 14 -12.17 -0.53 -2.68
N ASN A 15 -11.43 0.58 -2.75
CA ASN A 15 -9.98 0.53 -2.97
C ASN A 15 -9.24 -0.07 -1.76
N ALA A 16 -9.72 0.22 -0.54
CA ALA A 16 -9.19 -0.43 0.64
C ALA A 16 -9.40 -1.95 0.57
N ALA A 17 -10.61 -2.42 0.21
CA ALA A 17 -10.90 -3.84 0.08
C ALA A 17 -10.02 -4.53 -0.98
N ARG A 18 -9.78 -3.88 -2.12
CA ARG A 18 -8.82 -4.37 -3.15
C ARG A 18 -7.42 -4.54 -2.58
N ALA A 19 -6.87 -3.51 -1.95
CA ALA A 19 -5.53 -3.52 -1.38
C ALA A 19 -5.36 -4.64 -0.33
N TRP A 20 -6.33 -4.78 0.57
CA TRP A 20 -6.27 -5.82 1.62
C TRP A 20 -6.42 -7.23 1.07
N SER A 21 -7.28 -7.44 0.07
CA SER A 21 -7.44 -8.75 -0.57
C SER A 21 -6.16 -9.16 -1.27
N TYR A 22 -5.53 -8.25 -2.00
CA TYR A 22 -4.25 -8.49 -2.65
C TYR A 22 -3.12 -8.78 -1.65
N LEU A 23 -2.96 -7.96 -0.61
CA LEU A 23 -1.95 -8.19 0.43
C LEU A 23 -2.15 -9.53 1.15
N THR A 24 -3.39 -9.90 1.44
CA THR A 24 -3.71 -11.20 2.05
C THR A 24 -3.29 -12.35 1.14
N SER A 25 -3.53 -12.23 -0.17
CA SER A 25 -3.14 -13.24 -1.15
C SER A 25 -1.62 -13.49 -1.14
N ILE A 26 -0.82 -12.41 -1.08
CA ILE A 26 0.64 -12.48 -0.95
C ILE A 26 1.03 -13.18 0.36
N ILE A 27 0.45 -12.76 1.49
CA ILE A 27 0.75 -13.34 2.82
C ILE A 27 0.43 -14.84 2.86
N THR A 28 -0.64 -15.26 2.21
CA THR A 28 -1.03 -16.68 2.13
C THR A 28 -0.21 -17.48 1.11
N GLY A 29 0.72 -16.84 0.40
CA GLY A 29 1.58 -17.48 -0.60
C GLY A 29 0.85 -17.85 -1.89
N GLN A 30 -0.31 -17.25 -2.17
CA GLN A 30 -1.13 -17.47 -3.36
C GLN A 30 -1.47 -16.10 -3.97
N PRO A 31 -0.50 -15.40 -4.58
CA PRO A 31 -0.71 -14.04 -5.07
C PRO A 31 -1.79 -14.02 -6.17
N LEU A 32 -2.80 -13.17 -5.99
CA LEU A 32 -3.81 -12.87 -7.00
C LEU A 32 -3.21 -12.01 -8.12
N SER A 33 -3.81 -12.04 -9.31
CA SER A 33 -3.52 -11.08 -10.37
C SER A 33 -4.26 -9.76 -10.11
N VAL A 34 -3.69 -8.64 -10.54
CA VAL A 34 -4.39 -7.34 -10.52
C VAL A 34 -5.56 -7.30 -11.50
N ASP A 35 -5.52 -8.13 -12.53
CA ASP A 35 -6.59 -8.27 -13.53
C ASP A 35 -7.68 -9.27 -13.08
N ASP A 36 -7.57 -9.86 -11.89
CA ASP A 36 -8.58 -10.81 -11.40
C ASP A 36 -9.92 -10.11 -11.17
N ASP A 37 -10.99 -10.77 -11.62
CA ASP A 37 -12.37 -10.33 -11.39
C ASP A 37 -12.72 -10.37 -9.89
N ILE A 38 -13.44 -9.35 -9.44
CA ILE A 38 -13.96 -9.32 -8.09
C ILE A 38 -15.13 -10.31 -7.98
N PRO A 39 -15.13 -11.20 -6.98
CA PRO A 39 -16.26 -12.09 -6.74
C PRO A 39 -17.53 -11.33 -6.35
N ASP A 40 -18.69 -11.86 -6.74
CA ASP A 40 -20.00 -11.26 -6.40
C ASP A 40 -20.27 -11.27 -4.89
N HIS A 41 -20.79 -10.15 -4.38
CA HIS A 41 -21.10 -9.89 -2.97
C HIS A 41 -22.04 -8.68 -2.83
N GLY A 42 -22.58 -8.46 -1.62
CA GLY A 42 -23.62 -7.44 -1.38
C GLY A 42 -23.24 -5.98 -1.69
N VAL A 43 -21.96 -5.68 -1.96
CA VAL A 43 -21.46 -4.36 -2.35
C VAL A 43 -20.71 -4.37 -3.69
N PHE A 44 -20.89 -5.41 -4.50
CA PHE A 44 -20.18 -5.62 -5.77
C PHE A 44 -20.24 -4.42 -6.72
N LEU A 45 -21.38 -3.72 -6.77
CA LEU A 45 -21.55 -2.54 -7.63
C LEU A 45 -20.63 -1.36 -7.26
N GLN A 46 -20.06 -1.31 -6.05
CA GLN A 46 -19.14 -0.25 -5.65
C GLN A 46 -17.76 -0.37 -6.32
N TYR A 47 -17.48 -1.49 -6.99
CA TYR A 47 -16.22 -1.74 -7.68
C TYR A 47 -16.26 -1.33 -9.16
N ALA A 48 -17.37 -0.75 -9.63
CA ALA A 48 -17.48 -0.13 -10.93
C ALA A 48 -16.37 0.94 -11.16
N PRO A 49 -15.98 1.19 -12.42
CA PRO A 49 -16.52 0.58 -13.64
C PRO A 49 -15.84 -0.74 -14.03
N SER A 50 -14.69 -1.07 -13.43
CA SER A 50 -13.84 -2.16 -13.92
C SER A 50 -14.17 -3.53 -13.32
N PHE A 51 -14.65 -3.58 -12.07
CA PHE A 51 -14.93 -4.83 -11.34
C PHE A 51 -13.73 -5.78 -11.19
N VAL A 52 -12.51 -5.30 -11.42
CA VAL A 52 -11.26 -6.03 -11.19
C VAL A 52 -10.52 -5.49 -9.96
N LEU A 53 -9.49 -6.24 -9.54
CA LEU A 53 -8.66 -5.91 -8.39
C LEU A 53 -7.79 -4.65 -8.60
N ASP A 54 -7.45 -4.32 -9.84
CA ASP A 54 -6.65 -3.15 -10.18
C ASP A 54 -7.35 -1.81 -9.86
N VAL A 55 -6.53 -0.82 -9.50
CA VAL A 55 -6.94 0.58 -9.34
C VAL A 55 -5.98 1.46 -10.15
N PRO A 56 -6.43 2.04 -11.28
CA PRO A 56 -5.56 2.84 -12.10
C PRO A 56 -5.11 4.10 -11.36
N ALA A 57 -3.88 4.53 -11.64
CA ALA A 57 -3.35 5.79 -11.14
C ALA A 57 -4.24 6.96 -11.59
N GLY A 58 -4.46 7.92 -10.69
CA GLY A 58 -5.14 9.16 -11.02
C GLY A 58 -4.25 10.13 -11.81
N ASN A 59 -4.83 11.23 -12.27
CA ASN A 59 -4.11 12.27 -13.03
C ASN A 59 -3.41 13.30 -12.12
N MET A 60 -3.25 13.02 -10.82
CA MET A 60 -2.60 13.95 -9.91
C MET A 60 -1.10 14.00 -10.24
N PRO A 61 -0.51 15.19 -10.46
CA PRO A 61 0.92 15.30 -10.72
C PRO A 61 1.74 14.74 -9.56
N ASP A 62 2.83 14.05 -9.91
CA ASP A 62 3.81 13.61 -8.93
C ASP A 62 4.76 14.76 -8.60
N GLU A 63 4.67 15.27 -7.38
CA GLU A 63 5.54 16.32 -6.85
C GLU A 63 6.81 15.75 -6.19
N ASN A 64 6.95 14.41 -6.13
CA ASN A 64 8.14 13.75 -5.61
C ASN A 64 9.26 13.79 -6.64
N THR A 65 10.01 14.91 -6.67
CA THR A 65 11.17 15.03 -7.55
C THR A 65 12.29 14.07 -7.16
N GLU A 66 12.99 13.51 -8.15
CA GLU A 66 14.18 12.65 -7.94
C GLU A 66 15.22 13.28 -7.02
N LYS A 67 15.46 14.59 -7.17
CA LYS A 67 16.37 15.34 -6.30
C LYS A 67 15.89 15.30 -4.84
N GLY A 68 14.61 15.59 -4.61
CA GLY A 68 14.05 15.60 -3.26
C GLY A 68 14.05 14.22 -2.61
N LEU A 69 13.75 13.17 -3.39
CA LEU A 69 13.84 11.79 -2.92
C LEU A 69 15.28 11.42 -2.54
N GLY A 70 16.27 11.76 -3.38
CA GLY A 70 17.68 11.51 -3.08
C GLY A 70 18.18 12.22 -1.81
N GLU A 71 17.80 13.48 -1.60
CA GLU A 71 18.15 14.22 -0.37
C GLU A 71 17.57 13.57 0.89
N ILE A 72 16.36 13.01 0.81
CA ILE A 72 15.72 12.27 1.90
C ILE A 72 16.47 10.95 2.15
N GLU A 73 16.78 10.18 1.10
CA GLU A 73 17.51 8.92 1.19
C GLU A 73 18.89 9.09 1.84
N ASP A 74 19.65 10.11 1.42
CA ASP A 74 20.95 10.44 2.02
C ASP A 74 20.83 10.72 3.52
N THR A 75 19.79 11.48 3.91
CA THR A 75 19.51 11.77 5.31
C THR A 75 19.21 10.49 6.09
N TYR A 76 18.39 9.59 5.55
CA TYR A 76 18.11 8.30 6.19
C TYR A 76 19.37 7.46 6.34
N ASN A 77 20.23 7.40 5.32
CA ASN A 77 21.49 6.66 5.38
C ASN A 77 22.40 7.16 6.50
N ILE A 78 22.53 8.48 6.65
CA ILE A 78 23.30 9.09 7.76
C ILE A 78 22.71 8.68 9.12
N LEU A 79 21.39 8.71 9.28
CA LEU A 79 20.73 8.33 10.53
C LEU A 79 20.90 6.85 10.85
N ILE A 80 20.80 5.98 9.85
CA ILE A 80 21.01 4.53 10.01
C ILE A 80 22.43 4.26 10.51
N GLU A 81 23.46 4.88 9.91
CA GLU A 81 24.84 4.70 10.36
C GLU A 81 25.06 5.20 11.79
N ARG A 82 24.46 6.34 12.16
CA ARG A 82 24.52 6.83 13.54
C ARG A 82 23.87 5.86 14.54
N ILE A 83 22.71 5.29 14.19
CA ILE A 83 22.02 4.32 15.04
C ILE A 83 22.87 3.05 15.20
N ARG A 84 23.45 2.54 14.10
CA ARG A 84 24.34 1.37 14.13
C ARG A 84 25.55 1.59 15.04
N LEU A 85 26.20 2.74 14.91
CA LEU A 85 27.33 3.11 15.76
C LEU A 85 26.93 3.21 17.25
N ALA A 86 25.76 3.78 17.54
CA ALA A 86 25.26 3.91 18.92
C ALA A 86 24.80 2.56 19.52
N GLN A 87 24.40 1.59 18.70
CA GLN A 87 24.02 0.24 19.14
C GLN A 87 25.21 -0.72 19.27
N GLY A 88 26.34 -0.39 18.65
CA GLY A 88 27.59 -1.16 18.72
C GLY A 88 28.57 -0.72 19.82
N ALA A 89 28.21 0.30 20.62
CA ALA A 89 28.95 0.78 21.79
C ALA A 89 28.24 0.37 23.09
#